data_AF-A0A225AVN9-F1
#
_entry.id   AF-A0A225AVN9-F1
#
_cell.length_a   1.000
_cell.length_b   1.000
_cell.length_c   1.000
_cell.angle_alpha   90.00
_cell.angle_beta   90.00
_cell.angle_gamma   90.00
#
_symmetry.space_group_name_H-M   'P 1'
#
loop_
_entity.id
_entity.type
_entity.pdbx_description
1 polymer ?
#
loop_
_entity_poly.entity_id
_entity_poly.type
_entity_poly.pdbx_seq_one_letter_code
_entity_poly.pdbx_strand_id
1 'polypeptide(L)'
;MPGKILPTFTEAEVQSHNSKKSCYVIIDTKVYDVTEFLEGHPAGEDLILEYGGKDVKDIMSDTSSHEHSDSAYDILAEYHIGFLSNDGVKTNGNSRAVYERTGMADEADLSVETDYASDYKTHKFIDLSKPMFPQIWFGGFSKEFYLEQVHRPRHYKGGESAPLFGNFLEPLSKTPWWLPDNRVGITLHFLLHGIHHYLPMDKYRLVMPPALFTILALPFWKVAHAILYFNCLPAYYKELKKYHLQHHFADFENGFGVTSRFWDRVFGTELELPPPKIVKTQ
;
A
#
# COMPACT_ATOMS: atom_id res chain seq x y z
N MET A 1 -15.74 -16.24 5.51
CA MET A 1 -16.73 -17.06 4.77
C MET A 1 -15.90 -18.14 4.11
N PRO A 2 -16.21 -19.44 4.23
CA PRO A 2 -15.30 -20.49 3.78
C PRO A 2 -14.99 -20.31 2.29
N GLY A 3 -13.74 -19.93 2.00
CA GLY A 3 -13.23 -19.65 0.67
C GLY A 3 -13.36 -20.88 -0.21
N LYS A 4 -14.29 -20.81 -1.17
CA LYS A 4 -14.47 -21.87 -2.17
C LYS A 4 -13.23 -21.91 -3.06
N ILE A 5 -12.54 -23.04 -3.06
CA ILE A 5 -11.63 -23.43 -4.13
C ILE A 5 -12.42 -23.28 -5.43
N LEU A 6 -11.90 -22.49 -6.38
CA LEU A 6 -12.59 -22.34 -7.65
C LEU A 6 -12.59 -23.69 -8.40
N PRO A 7 -13.75 -24.15 -8.87
CA PRO A 7 -13.87 -25.42 -9.57
C PRO A 7 -13.05 -25.48 -10.86
N THR A 8 -12.78 -26.71 -11.30
CA THR A 8 -12.23 -26.97 -12.62
C THR A 8 -13.37 -27.38 -13.55
N PHE A 9 -13.39 -26.82 -14.76
CA PHE A 9 -14.40 -27.09 -15.78
C PHE A 9 -13.74 -27.78 -16.98
N THR A 10 -14.44 -28.72 -17.60
CA THR A 10 -14.06 -29.23 -18.91
C THR A 10 -14.50 -28.26 -20.01
N GLU A 11 -13.85 -28.27 -21.18
CA GLU A 11 -14.29 -27.45 -22.32
C GLU A 11 -15.76 -27.71 -22.68
N ALA A 12 -16.19 -28.97 -22.60
CA ALA A 12 -17.57 -29.36 -22.88
C ALA A 12 -18.57 -28.73 -21.89
N GLU A 13 -18.21 -28.64 -20.61
CA GLU A 13 -19.02 -27.96 -19.61
C GLU A 13 -19.11 -26.47 -19.92
N VAL A 14 -17.99 -25.80 -20.19
CA VAL A 14 -17.99 -24.37 -20.51
C VAL A 14 -18.79 -24.07 -21.78
N GLN A 15 -18.66 -24.88 -22.82
CA GLN A 15 -19.41 -24.76 -24.07
C GLN A 15 -20.93 -24.89 -23.89
N SER A 16 -21.37 -25.58 -22.83
CA SER A 16 -22.80 -25.72 -22.51
C SER A 16 -23.42 -24.43 -21.93
N HIS A 17 -22.58 -23.49 -21.48
CA HIS A 17 -22.97 -22.20 -20.94
C HIS A 17 -22.89 -21.11 -22.01
N ASN A 18 -23.82 -21.13 -22.97
CA ASN A 18 -23.84 -20.27 -24.15
C ASN A 18 -25.16 -19.52 -24.36
N SER A 19 -25.89 -19.21 -23.29
CA SER A 19 -27.22 -18.58 -23.36
C SER A 19 -27.35 -17.37 -22.44
N LYS A 20 -28.38 -16.53 -22.63
CA LYS A 20 -28.65 -15.37 -21.76
C LYS A 20 -28.81 -15.71 -20.27
N LYS A 21 -29.20 -16.94 -19.95
CA LYS A 21 -29.39 -17.39 -18.56
C LYS A 21 -28.13 -18.02 -17.97
N SER A 22 -27.14 -18.30 -18.80
CA SER A 22 -25.88 -18.90 -18.40
C SER A 22 -24.87 -18.77 -19.54
N CYS A 23 -23.96 -17.81 -19.41
CA CYS A 23 -22.99 -17.44 -20.45
C CYS A 23 -21.59 -17.39 -19.86
N TYR A 24 -20.76 -18.37 -20.21
CA TYR A 24 -19.37 -18.44 -19.76
C TYR A 24 -18.43 -18.09 -20.90
N VAL A 25 -17.28 -17.52 -20.59
CA VAL A 25 -16.21 -17.26 -21.56
C VAL A 25 -14.88 -17.71 -21.02
N ILE A 26 -13.93 -17.96 -21.91
CA ILE A 26 -12.59 -18.45 -21.58
C ILE A 26 -11.56 -17.40 -21.99
N ILE A 27 -10.53 -17.21 -21.16
CA ILE A 27 -9.27 -16.60 -21.59
C ILE A 27 -8.12 -17.48 -21.10
N ASP A 28 -7.34 -18.01 -22.03
CA ASP A 28 -6.22 -18.92 -21.80
C ASP A 28 -6.64 -20.23 -21.09
N THR A 29 -6.66 -20.21 -19.75
CA THR A 29 -7.02 -21.36 -18.90
C THR A 29 -8.07 -21.00 -17.86
N LYS A 30 -8.55 -19.76 -17.87
CA LYS A 30 -9.48 -19.20 -16.88
C LYS A 30 -10.89 -19.19 -17.48
N VAL A 31 -11.87 -19.51 -16.65
CA VAL A 31 -13.30 -19.57 -16.99
C VAL A 31 -14.02 -18.45 -16.23
N TYR A 32 -14.82 -17.68 -16.94
CA TYR A 32 -15.52 -16.51 -16.42
C TYR A 32 -17.03 -16.65 -16.62
N ASP A 33 -17.82 -16.41 -15.58
CA ASP A 33 -19.28 -16.36 -15.66
C ASP A 33 -19.74 -14.93 -15.88
N VAL A 34 -19.97 -14.57 -17.14
CA VAL A 34 -20.37 -13.22 -17.54
C VAL A 34 -21.89 -13.06 -17.64
N THR A 35 -22.67 -14.01 -17.10
CA THR A 35 -24.14 -14.01 -17.21
C THR A 35 -24.75 -12.71 -16.68
N GLU A 36 -24.33 -12.26 -15.49
CA GLU A 36 -24.81 -11.02 -14.87
C GLU A 36 -24.23 -9.75 -15.55
N PHE A 37 -23.17 -9.90 -16.35
CA PHE A 37 -22.52 -8.78 -17.05
C PHE A 37 -23.13 -8.50 -18.43
N LEU A 38 -23.94 -9.42 -18.98
CA LEU A 38 -24.48 -9.30 -20.34
C LEU A 38 -25.14 -7.93 -20.58
N GLU A 39 -26.04 -7.50 -19.70
CA GLU A 39 -26.73 -6.22 -19.79
C GLU A 39 -25.82 -5.01 -19.51
N GLY A 40 -24.69 -5.23 -18.83
CA GLY A 40 -23.68 -4.22 -18.50
C GLY A 40 -22.67 -3.96 -19.60
N HIS A 41 -22.66 -4.75 -20.68
CA HIS A 41 -21.69 -4.63 -21.76
C HIS A 41 -21.97 -3.37 -22.62
N PRO A 42 -21.02 -2.43 -22.75
CA PRO A 42 -21.25 -1.15 -23.46
C PRO A 42 -21.65 -1.28 -24.93
N ALA A 43 -21.25 -2.36 -25.60
CA ALA A 43 -21.58 -2.62 -27.00
C ALA A 43 -22.80 -3.56 -27.19
N GLY A 44 -23.48 -3.92 -26.10
CA GLY A 44 -24.68 -4.77 -26.10
C GLY A 44 -24.38 -6.24 -25.80
N GLU A 45 -25.38 -6.90 -25.21
CA GLU A 45 -25.30 -8.31 -24.77
C GLU A 45 -25.09 -9.31 -25.92
N ASP A 46 -25.61 -8.99 -27.11
CA ASP A 46 -25.62 -9.91 -28.26
C ASP A 46 -24.19 -10.27 -28.70
N LEU A 47 -23.25 -9.33 -28.61
CA LEU A 47 -21.84 -9.56 -28.96
C LEU A 47 -21.15 -10.53 -28.00
N ILE A 48 -21.52 -10.53 -26.72
CA ILE A 48 -20.96 -11.50 -25.76
C ILE A 48 -21.58 -12.88 -26.01
N LEU A 49 -22.87 -12.94 -26.32
CA LEU A 49 -23.59 -14.21 -26.55
C LEU A 49 -23.05 -14.97 -27.77
N GLU A 50 -22.55 -14.28 -28.79
CA GLU A 50 -21.86 -14.92 -29.93
C GLU A 50 -20.61 -15.70 -29.52
N TYR A 51 -20.00 -15.31 -28.39
CA TYR A 51 -18.82 -15.93 -27.80
C TYR A 51 -19.10 -16.75 -26.54
N GLY A 52 -20.37 -16.94 -26.18
CA GLY A 52 -20.77 -17.81 -25.09
C GLY A 52 -20.23 -19.23 -25.29
N GLY A 53 -19.48 -19.71 -24.30
CA GLY A 53 -18.80 -21.00 -24.29
C GLY A 53 -17.48 -21.05 -25.06
N LYS A 54 -16.91 -19.91 -25.48
CA LYS A 54 -15.69 -19.85 -26.32
C LYS A 54 -14.54 -19.10 -25.64
N ASP A 55 -13.33 -19.25 -26.20
CA ASP A 55 -12.19 -18.41 -25.86
C ASP A 55 -12.34 -17.02 -26.52
N VAL A 56 -12.18 -15.97 -25.71
CA VAL A 56 -12.33 -14.57 -26.13
C VAL A 56 -11.01 -13.80 -26.15
N LYS A 57 -9.86 -14.44 -25.93
CA LYS A 57 -8.55 -13.78 -25.90
C LYS A 57 -8.29 -12.96 -27.15
N ASP A 58 -8.48 -13.56 -28.32
CA ASP A 58 -8.17 -12.92 -29.59
C ASP A 58 -9.10 -11.72 -29.83
N ILE A 59 -10.41 -11.90 -29.61
CA ILE A 59 -11.40 -10.83 -29.82
C ILE A 59 -11.28 -9.70 -28.79
N MET A 60 -10.84 -9.99 -27.57
CA MET A 60 -10.60 -8.97 -26.54
C MET A 60 -9.45 -8.03 -26.93
N SER A 61 -8.46 -8.55 -27.66
CA SER A 61 -7.29 -7.81 -28.16
C SER A 61 -7.41 -7.36 -29.62
N ASP A 62 -8.58 -7.55 -30.26
CA ASP A 62 -8.75 -7.29 -31.67
C ASP A 62 -8.90 -5.78 -31.96
N THR A 63 -7.81 -5.19 -32.44
CA THR A 63 -7.77 -3.79 -32.91
C THR A 63 -8.71 -3.48 -34.08
N SER A 64 -9.18 -4.50 -34.83
CA SER A 64 -10.05 -4.32 -35.99
C SER A 64 -11.54 -4.24 -35.65
N SER A 65 -11.98 -4.87 -34.55
CA SER A 65 -13.32 -4.66 -33.99
C SER A 65 -13.31 -3.50 -32.98
N HIS A 66 -12.58 -3.69 -31.87
CA HIS A 66 -12.33 -2.73 -30.80
C HIS A 66 -11.40 -3.37 -29.77
N GLU A 67 -10.29 -2.70 -29.47
CA GLU A 67 -9.38 -3.15 -28.42
C GLU A 67 -9.95 -2.80 -27.03
N HIS A 68 -10.02 -3.79 -26.15
CA HIS A 68 -10.47 -3.56 -24.78
C HIS A 68 -9.36 -2.94 -23.93
N SER A 69 -9.67 -1.87 -23.18
CA SER A 69 -8.72 -1.25 -22.24
C SER A 69 -8.42 -2.18 -21.05
N ASP A 70 -7.32 -1.92 -20.32
CA ASP A 70 -6.99 -2.63 -19.07
C ASP A 70 -8.16 -2.69 -18.06
N SER A 71 -8.95 -1.61 -17.95
CA SER A 71 -10.12 -1.55 -17.07
C SER A 71 -11.19 -2.60 -17.42
N ALA A 72 -11.29 -3.01 -18.69
CA ALA A 72 -12.24 -4.03 -19.12
C ALA A 72 -11.77 -5.43 -18.70
N TYR A 73 -10.46 -5.68 -18.72
CA TYR A 73 -9.88 -6.91 -18.16
C TYR A 73 -10.05 -6.97 -16.64
N ASP A 74 -9.96 -5.84 -15.94
CA ASP A 74 -10.24 -5.75 -14.51
C ASP A 74 -11.69 -6.12 -14.18
N ILE A 75 -12.66 -5.63 -14.96
CA ILE A 75 -14.07 -5.99 -14.81
C ILE A 75 -14.26 -7.49 -15.05
N LEU A 76 -13.68 -8.04 -16.12
CA LEU A 76 -13.77 -9.47 -16.42
C LEU A 76 -13.19 -10.34 -15.29
N ALA A 77 -12.11 -9.88 -14.64
CA ALA A 77 -11.50 -10.60 -13.52
C ALA A 77 -12.45 -10.79 -12.33
N GLU A 78 -13.45 -9.93 -12.14
CA GLU A 78 -14.47 -10.08 -11.08
C GLU A 78 -15.42 -11.27 -11.35
N TYR A 79 -15.56 -11.67 -12.61
CA TYR A 79 -16.42 -12.77 -13.05
C TYR A 79 -15.69 -14.12 -13.13
N HIS A 80 -14.45 -14.22 -12.64
CA HIS A 80 -13.67 -15.45 -12.69
C HIS A 80 -14.24 -16.53 -11.75
N ILE A 81 -14.64 -17.67 -12.31
CA ILE A 81 -15.29 -18.78 -11.59
C ILE A 81 -14.47 -20.06 -11.54
N GLY A 82 -13.39 -20.19 -12.31
CA GLY A 82 -12.57 -21.41 -12.27
C GLY A 82 -11.62 -21.58 -13.43
N PHE A 83 -11.08 -22.79 -13.55
CA PHE A 83 -10.03 -23.11 -14.52
C PHE A 83 -10.45 -24.24 -15.45
N LEU A 84 -9.89 -24.27 -16.65
CA LEU A 84 -10.06 -25.38 -17.58
C LEU A 84 -9.28 -26.62 -17.12
N SER A 85 -9.91 -27.79 -17.21
CA SER A 85 -9.29 -29.09 -16.95
C SER A 85 -8.35 -29.43 -18.09
N ASN A 86 -7.04 -29.43 -17.83
CA ASN A 86 -6.05 -29.92 -18.79
C ASN A 86 -6.06 -31.44 -18.81
N ASP A 87 -6.81 -32.04 -19.72
CA ASP A 87 -6.65 -33.45 -20.10
C ASP A 87 -5.29 -33.65 -20.80
N GLY A 88 -4.21 -33.74 -20.02
CA GLY A 88 -2.89 -34.12 -20.54
C GLY A 88 -1.65 -33.56 -19.85
N VAL A 89 -1.76 -32.73 -18.81
CA VAL A 89 -0.57 -32.23 -18.10
C VAL A 89 -0.40 -32.97 -16.78
N LYS A 90 0.56 -33.88 -16.73
CA LYS A 90 1.17 -34.30 -15.45
C LYS A 90 1.80 -33.06 -14.81
N THR A 91 1.05 -32.40 -13.94
CA THR A 91 1.61 -31.40 -13.04
C THR A 91 2.53 -32.12 -12.07
N ASN A 92 3.83 -31.83 -12.14
CA ASN A 92 4.68 -32.02 -10.97
C ASN A 92 3.97 -31.30 -9.82
N GLY A 93 3.72 -32.00 -8.71
CA GLY A 93 2.74 -31.67 -7.68
C GLY A 93 2.99 -30.40 -6.85
N ASN A 94 3.24 -29.27 -7.49
CA ASN A 94 3.38 -27.97 -6.83
C ASN A 94 2.95 -26.77 -7.69
N SER A 95 2.19 -26.99 -8.77
CA SER A 95 1.61 -25.91 -9.59
C SER A 95 0.15 -25.72 -9.23
N ARG A 96 -0.09 -24.86 -8.23
CA ARG A 96 -1.43 -24.42 -7.84
C ARG A 96 -1.79 -23.18 -8.69
N ALA A 97 -3.00 -23.12 -9.23
CA ALA A 97 -3.45 -21.95 -9.99
C ALA A 97 -3.75 -20.79 -9.04
N VAL A 98 -3.30 -19.59 -9.39
CA VAL A 98 -3.22 -18.43 -8.51
C VAL A 98 -3.86 -17.21 -9.18
N TYR A 99 -4.56 -16.36 -8.43
CA TYR A 99 -5.01 -15.06 -8.91
C TYR A 99 -3.80 -14.18 -9.25
N GLU A 100 -3.69 -13.76 -10.50
CA GLU A 100 -2.55 -13.00 -11.02
C GLU A 100 -2.30 -11.67 -10.29
N ARG A 101 -3.38 -11.00 -9.86
CA ARG A 101 -3.30 -9.74 -9.14
C ARG A 101 -2.83 -9.91 -7.69
N THR A 102 -3.21 -10.98 -7.01
CA THR A 102 -2.93 -11.16 -5.58
C THR A 102 -1.85 -12.19 -5.28
N GLY A 103 -1.51 -13.07 -6.21
CA GLY A 103 -0.58 -14.17 -5.94
C GLY A 103 -1.16 -15.22 -4.97
N MET A 104 -2.47 -15.22 -4.71
CA MET A 104 -3.15 -16.19 -3.82
C MET A 104 -4.02 -17.17 -4.60
N ALA A 105 -4.16 -18.40 -4.11
CA ALA A 105 -5.00 -19.42 -4.70
C ALA A 105 -6.28 -19.68 -3.88
N ASP A 106 -6.25 -19.48 -2.56
CA ASP A 106 -7.42 -19.61 -1.67
C ASP A 106 -7.34 -18.73 -0.39
N GLU A 107 -8.33 -18.87 0.49
CA GLU A 107 -8.38 -18.20 1.80
C GLU A 107 -7.29 -18.69 2.77
N ALA A 108 -6.79 -19.93 2.61
CA ALA A 108 -5.71 -20.43 3.47
C ALA A 108 -4.42 -19.63 3.21
N ASP A 109 -4.18 -19.22 1.96
CA ASP A 109 -3.06 -18.36 1.58
C ASP A 109 -3.12 -16.96 2.23
N LEU A 110 -4.28 -16.50 2.73
CA LEU A 110 -4.41 -15.24 3.49
C LEU A 110 -3.77 -15.29 4.87
N SER A 111 -3.29 -16.45 5.33
CA SER A 111 -2.63 -16.59 6.62
C SER A 111 -1.22 -17.13 6.52
N VAL A 112 -0.75 -17.40 5.29
CA VAL A 112 0.58 -17.95 5.04
C VAL A 112 1.61 -16.85 5.17
N GLU A 113 2.53 -17.02 6.11
CA GLU A 113 3.66 -16.13 6.33
C GLU A 113 4.53 -16.02 5.07
N THR A 114 4.91 -14.79 4.72
CA THR A 114 5.79 -14.54 3.58
C THR A 114 7.25 -14.81 3.96
N ASP A 115 7.98 -15.55 3.13
CA ASP A 115 9.43 -15.67 3.24
C ASP A 115 10.10 -14.39 2.73
N TYR A 116 10.75 -13.64 3.62
CA TYR A 116 11.24 -12.30 3.33
C TYR A 116 12.35 -12.28 2.26
N ALA A 117 13.27 -13.24 2.34
CA ALA A 117 14.42 -13.31 1.45
C ALA A 117 13.99 -13.70 0.03
N SER A 118 13.09 -14.67 -0.09
CA SER A 118 12.53 -15.11 -1.36
C SER A 118 11.64 -14.04 -2.01
N ASP A 119 10.76 -13.40 -1.23
CA ASP A 119 9.89 -12.33 -1.73
C ASP A 119 10.71 -11.16 -2.28
N TYR A 120 11.68 -10.66 -1.51
CA TYR A 120 12.54 -9.57 -1.97
C TYR A 120 13.40 -9.97 -3.17
N LYS A 121 13.91 -11.20 -3.20
CA LYS A 121 14.68 -11.71 -4.35
C LYS A 121 13.84 -11.76 -5.63
N THR A 122 12.57 -12.14 -5.51
CA THR A 122 11.66 -12.36 -6.63
C THR A 122 11.06 -11.06 -7.14
N HIS A 123 10.53 -10.24 -6.25
CA HIS A 123 9.73 -9.07 -6.60
C HIS A 123 10.51 -7.75 -6.58
N LYS A 124 11.69 -7.71 -5.92
CA LYS A 124 12.54 -6.51 -5.82
C LYS A 124 11.79 -5.26 -5.32
N PHE A 125 10.75 -5.46 -4.52
CA PHE A 125 9.91 -4.37 -4.00
C PHE A 125 10.36 -3.93 -2.60
N ILE A 126 9.85 -4.56 -1.55
CA ILE A 126 10.16 -4.21 -0.16
C ILE A 126 10.81 -5.40 0.53
N ASP A 127 11.94 -5.17 1.19
CA ASP A 127 12.57 -6.14 2.09
C ASP A 127 11.89 -6.06 3.45
N LEU A 128 11.05 -7.05 3.76
CA LEU A 128 10.30 -7.15 5.02
C LEU A 128 11.19 -7.32 6.26
N SER A 129 12.48 -7.64 6.10
CA SER A 129 13.42 -7.65 7.22
C SER A 129 13.83 -6.26 7.71
N LYS A 130 13.43 -5.19 6.98
CA LYS A 130 13.80 -3.80 7.24
C LYS A 130 12.57 -2.89 7.33
N PRO A 131 12.69 -1.70 7.93
CA PRO A 131 11.61 -0.72 7.94
C PRO A 131 11.14 -0.36 6.54
N MET A 132 9.82 -0.34 6.32
CA MET A 132 9.25 -0.19 4.97
C MET A 132 9.27 1.26 4.47
N PHE A 133 9.04 2.25 5.34
CA PHE A 133 8.92 3.66 4.94
C PHE A 133 10.15 4.19 4.18
N PRO A 134 11.40 4.00 4.67
CA PRO A 134 12.59 4.46 3.94
C PRO A 134 12.75 3.78 2.58
N GLN A 135 12.35 2.51 2.46
CA GLN A 135 12.45 1.77 1.20
C GLN A 135 11.51 2.33 0.13
N ILE A 136 10.29 2.71 0.50
CA ILE A 136 9.37 3.39 -0.42
C ILE A 136 9.87 4.81 -0.74
N TRP A 137 10.26 5.56 0.29
CA TRP A 137 10.63 6.97 0.13
C TRP A 137 11.89 7.17 -0.72
N PHE A 138 12.88 6.26 -0.60
CA PHE A 138 14.16 6.34 -1.31
C PHE A 138 14.31 5.29 -2.43
N GLY A 139 13.29 4.47 -2.69
CA GLY A 139 13.40 3.30 -3.58
C GLY A 139 13.34 3.59 -5.09
N GLY A 140 12.84 4.75 -5.50
CA GLY A 140 12.83 5.16 -6.92
C GLY A 140 11.92 4.31 -7.83
N PHE A 141 10.85 3.72 -7.29
CA PHE A 141 9.92 2.89 -8.04
C PHE A 141 9.10 3.69 -9.07
N SER A 142 8.83 3.09 -10.24
CA SER A 142 7.82 3.64 -11.16
C SER A 142 6.42 3.45 -10.58
N LYS A 143 5.47 4.27 -11.03
CA LYS A 143 4.07 4.19 -10.59
C LYS A 143 3.46 2.84 -10.92
N GLU A 144 3.72 2.34 -12.13
CA GLU A 144 3.17 1.10 -12.66
C GLU A 144 3.68 -0.10 -11.84
N PHE A 145 4.99 -0.14 -11.59
CA PHE A 145 5.60 -1.15 -10.75
C PHE A 145 5.08 -1.11 -9.31
N TYR A 146 4.97 0.09 -8.73
CA TYR A 146 4.41 0.26 -7.39
C TYR A 146 2.97 -0.25 -7.31
N LEU A 147 2.11 0.11 -8.27
CA LEU A 147 0.72 -0.32 -8.29
C LEU A 147 0.61 -1.84 -8.49
N GLU A 148 1.43 -2.45 -9.34
CA GLU A 148 1.45 -3.90 -9.50
C GLU A 148 1.85 -4.60 -8.19
N GLN A 149 2.88 -4.10 -7.51
CA GLN A 149 3.41 -4.75 -6.32
C GLN A 149 2.58 -4.49 -5.07
N VAL A 150 2.07 -3.28 -4.84
CA VAL A 150 1.35 -2.95 -3.60
C VAL A 150 0.02 -3.71 -3.46
N HIS A 151 -0.60 -4.11 -4.57
CA HIS A 151 -1.83 -4.89 -4.56
C HIS A 151 -1.61 -6.40 -4.41
N ARG A 152 -0.36 -6.87 -4.39
CA ARG A 152 0.00 -8.25 -4.05
C ARG A 152 0.16 -8.36 -2.52
N PRO A 153 -0.77 -8.98 -1.79
CA PRO A 153 -0.68 -9.09 -0.33
C PRO A 153 0.54 -9.91 0.14
N ARG A 154 1.15 -9.48 1.25
CA ARG A 154 2.20 -10.21 1.99
C ARG A 154 1.77 -10.32 3.46
N HIS A 155 2.21 -11.36 4.14
CA HIS A 155 1.96 -11.57 5.56
C HIS A 155 3.27 -11.55 6.34
N TYR A 156 3.30 -10.69 7.36
CA TYR A 156 4.44 -10.61 8.25
C TYR A 156 4.47 -11.80 9.20
N LYS A 157 5.67 -12.30 9.49
CA LYS A 157 5.90 -13.48 10.32
C LYS A 157 5.40 -13.26 11.75
N GLY A 158 4.81 -14.30 12.33
CA GLY A 158 4.39 -14.35 13.72
C GLY A 158 3.10 -13.59 14.03
N GLY A 159 2.37 -13.11 13.00
CA GLY A 159 1.19 -12.26 13.19
C GLY A 159 1.52 -10.87 13.78
N GLU A 160 2.80 -10.51 13.83
CA GLU A 160 3.24 -9.19 14.27
C GLU A 160 3.04 -8.15 13.16
N SER A 161 3.00 -6.87 13.53
CA SER A 161 3.00 -5.78 12.55
C SER A 161 4.39 -5.55 11.99
N ALA A 162 4.53 -5.57 10.65
CA ALA A 162 5.76 -5.21 9.95
C ALA A 162 6.24 -3.80 10.37
N PRO A 163 7.55 -3.59 10.62
CA PRO A 163 8.08 -2.30 11.03
C PRO A 163 7.90 -1.28 9.91
N LEU A 164 7.20 -0.18 10.19
CA LEU A 164 7.02 0.89 9.21
C LEU A 164 8.22 1.86 9.25
N PHE A 165 8.60 2.33 10.44
CA PHE A 165 9.67 3.31 10.66
C PHE A 165 10.93 2.71 11.31
N GLY A 166 10.77 1.69 12.15
CA GLY A 166 11.85 1.01 12.87
C GLY A 166 12.56 1.86 13.93
N ASN A 167 11.94 2.96 14.37
CA ASN A 167 12.52 3.89 15.34
C ASN A 167 11.44 4.43 16.31
N PHE A 168 11.69 5.55 16.98
CA PHE A 168 10.76 6.15 17.94
C PHE A 168 9.39 6.56 17.35
N LEU A 169 9.25 6.59 16.01
CA LEU A 169 7.98 6.82 15.32
C LEU A 169 7.13 5.55 15.18
N GLU A 170 7.69 4.37 15.43
CA GLU A 170 6.96 3.09 15.29
C GLU A 170 5.68 3.01 16.14
N PRO A 171 5.61 3.53 17.38
CA PRO A 171 4.35 3.55 18.12
C PRO A 171 3.23 4.31 17.41
N LEU A 172 3.54 5.25 16.51
CA LEU A 172 2.54 6.00 15.74
C LEU A 172 1.95 5.17 14.58
N SER A 173 2.62 4.10 14.16
CA SER A 173 2.11 3.18 13.12
C SER A 173 1.14 2.14 13.67
N LYS A 174 1.09 1.95 15.00
CA LYS A 174 0.34 0.87 15.66
C LYS A 174 -0.84 1.43 16.43
N THR A 175 -2.04 1.29 15.88
CA THR A 175 -3.29 1.68 16.56
C THR A 175 -3.96 0.43 17.13
N PRO A 176 -3.91 0.24 18.45
CA PRO A 176 -4.56 -0.90 19.08
C PRO A 176 -6.09 -0.79 19.00
N TRP A 177 -6.78 -1.93 19.02
CA TRP A 177 -8.21 -2.05 18.76
C TRP A 177 -9.14 -1.50 19.86
N TRP A 178 -8.61 -1.13 21.02
CA TRP A 178 -9.46 -0.73 22.15
C TRP A 178 -10.15 0.59 21.88
N LEU A 179 -11.47 0.54 21.90
CA LEU A 179 -12.36 1.65 21.66
C LEU A 179 -13.08 2.03 22.96
N PRO A 180 -13.19 3.31 23.31
CA PRO A 180 -14.00 3.72 24.46
C PRO A 180 -15.44 3.25 24.29
N ASP A 181 -15.98 2.54 25.27
CA ASP A 181 -17.37 2.04 25.27
C ASP A 181 -18.37 3.18 25.55
N ASN A 182 -18.47 4.10 24.60
CA ASN A 182 -19.46 5.16 24.60
C ASN A 182 -19.81 5.57 23.16
N ARG A 183 -21.02 6.13 22.99
CA ARG A 183 -21.58 6.47 21.68
C ARG A 183 -20.70 7.40 20.87
N VAL A 184 -20.01 8.35 21.51
CA VAL A 184 -19.13 9.31 20.82
C VAL A 184 -17.90 8.60 20.28
N GLY A 185 -17.21 7.80 21.10
CA GLY A 185 -16.05 7.01 20.70
C GLY A 185 -16.37 6.05 19.56
N ILE A 186 -17.47 5.31 19.69
CA ILE A 186 -17.95 4.38 18.65
C ILE A 186 -18.24 5.10 17.34
N THR A 187 -18.93 6.23 17.40
CA THR A 187 -19.25 7.03 16.20
C THR A 187 -17.99 7.58 15.54
N LEU A 188 -17.05 8.11 16.34
CA LEU A 188 -15.79 8.65 15.83
C LEU A 188 -14.96 7.57 15.12
N HIS A 189 -14.83 6.39 15.73
CA HIS A 189 -14.13 5.26 15.10
C HIS A 189 -14.81 4.79 13.82
N PHE A 190 -16.15 4.68 13.80
CA PHE A 190 -16.86 4.31 12.58
C PHE A 190 -16.58 5.29 11.43
N LEU A 191 -16.60 6.59 11.71
CA LEU A 191 -16.32 7.63 10.70
C LEU A 191 -14.87 7.68 10.24
N LEU A 192 -13.91 7.41 11.14
CA LEU A 192 -12.48 7.48 10.84
C LEU A 192 -11.95 6.21 10.15
N HIS A 193 -12.49 5.03 10.50
CA HIS A 193 -11.93 3.75 10.05
C HIS A 193 -12.97 2.63 9.92
N GLY A 194 -13.95 2.54 10.83
CA GLY A 194 -14.89 1.42 10.87
C GLY A 194 -15.75 1.29 9.60
N ILE A 195 -16.04 2.39 8.89
CA ILE A 195 -16.78 2.38 7.63
C ILE A 195 -16.04 1.63 6.51
N HIS A 196 -14.71 1.68 6.50
CA HIS A 196 -13.89 0.90 5.57
C HIS A 196 -13.96 -0.59 5.90
N HIS A 197 -13.91 -0.98 7.19
CA HIS A 197 -14.12 -2.38 7.56
C HIS A 197 -15.53 -2.89 7.25
N TYR A 198 -16.55 -2.05 7.38
CA TYR A 198 -17.94 -2.40 7.07
C TYR A 198 -18.18 -2.51 5.54
N LEU A 199 -17.52 -1.67 4.75
CA LEU A 199 -17.63 -1.62 3.29
C LEU A 199 -16.22 -1.59 2.64
N PRO A 200 -15.48 -2.71 2.68
CA PRO A 200 -14.06 -2.73 2.28
C PRO A 200 -13.83 -2.46 0.79
N MET A 201 -14.85 -2.68 -0.04
CA MET A 201 -14.80 -2.51 -1.50
C MET A 201 -15.50 -1.23 -2.00
N ASP A 202 -15.93 -0.33 -1.10
CA ASP A 202 -16.48 0.96 -1.51
C ASP A 202 -15.35 1.90 -1.96
N LYS A 203 -15.25 2.09 -3.29
CA LYS A 203 -14.23 2.92 -3.95
C LYS A 203 -14.19 4.37 -3.43
N TYR A 204 -15.30 4.89 -2.88
CA TYR A 204 -15.39 6.25 -2.36
C TYR A 204 -15.06 6.38 -0.88
N ARG A 205 -14.96 5.26 -0.16
CA ARG A 205 -14.73 5.22 1.31
C ARG A 205 -13.46 4.47 1.69
N LEU A 206 -12.58 4.27 0.71
CA LEU A 206 -11.34 3.53 0.86
C LEU A 206 -10.23 4.35 1.55
N VAL A 207 -10.16 5.65 1.24
CA VAL A 207 -9.08 6.55 1.69
C VAL A 207 -9.62 7.65 2.61
N MET A 208 -8.76 8.18 3.49
CA MET A 208 -9.17 9.26 4.38
C MET A 208 -9.47 10.55 3.57
N PRO A 209 -10.67 11.14 3.67
CA PRO A 209 -11.02 12.34 2.91
C PRO A 209 -10.10 13.52 3.25
N PRO A 210 -9.60 14.30 2.26
CA PRO A 210 -8.69 15.42 2.51
C PRO A 210 -9.24 16.48 3.48
N ALA A 211 -10.55 16.72 3.46
CA ALA A 211 -11.22 17.63 4.39
C ALA A 211 -11.12 17.14 5.85
N LEU A 212 -11.37 15.85 6.08
CA LEU A 212 -11.28 15.24 7.41
C LEU A 212 -9.83 15.23 7.90
N PHE A 213 -8.87 14.87 7.02
CA PHE A 213 -7.45 14.97 7.31
C PHE A 213 -7.06 16.39 7.74
N THR A 214 -7.52 17.41 7.00
CA THR A 214 -7.20 18.82 7.31
C THR A 214 -7.74 19.22 8.68
N ILE A 215 -8.99 18.91 8.99
CA ILE A 215 -9.60 19.23 10.30
C ILE A 215 -8.81 18.59 11.43
N LEU A 216 -8.41 17.32 11.29
CA LEU A 216 -7.64 16.60 12.30
C LEU A 216 -6.20 17.10 12.41
N ALA A 217 -5.56 17.48 11.29
CA ALA A 217 -4.16 17.92 11.26
C ALA A 217 -3.97 19.37 11.74
N LEU A 218 -4.95 20.25 11.50
CA LEU A 218 -4.89 21.67 11.86
C LEU A 218 -4.49 21.98 13.32
N PRO A 219 -5.07 21.34 14.36
CA PRO A 219 -4.65 21.61 15.73
C PRO A 219 -3.17 21.24 15.98
N PHE A 220 -2.70 20.11 15.44
CA PHE A 220 -1.30 19.71 15.55
C PHE A 220 -0.37 20.67 14.81
N TRP A 221 -0.75 21.08 13.61
CA TRP A 221 0.00 22.08 12.85
C TRP A 221 0.07 23.42 13.59
N LYS A 222 -1.03 23.90 14.17
CA LYS A 222 -1.04 25.14 14.96
C LYS A 222 -0.16 25.04 16.21
N VAL A 223 -0.19 23.90 16.90
CA VAL A 223 0.68 23.66 18.07
C VAL A 223 2.16 23.63 17.66
N ALA A 224 2.50 22.86 16.61
CA ALA A 224 3.86 22.82 16.07
C ALA A 224 4.33 24.21 15.63
N HIS A 225 3.49 24.94 14.91
CA HIS A 225 3.78 26.29 14.46
C HIS A 225 3.95 27.25 15.63
N ALA A 226 3.12 27.17 16.68
CA ALA A 226 3.29 27.99 17.89
C ALA A 226 4.62 27.68 18.60
N ILE A 227 4.98 26.41 18.79
CA ILE A 227 6.24 26.02 19.43
C ILE A 227 7.44 26.57 18.65
N LEU A 228 7.42 26.45 17.32
CA LEU A 228 8.52 26.88 16.44
C LEU A 228 8.55 28.41 16.26
N TYR A 229 7.40 29.06 16.14
CA TYR A 229 7.25 30.50 15.94
C TYR A 229 7.59 31.30 17.21
N PHE A 230 7.15 30.85 18.38
CA PHE A 230 7.43 31.55 19.65
C PHE A 230 8.84 31.29 20.20
N ASN A 231 9.76 30.66 19.45
CA ASN A 231 11.09 30.28 19.92
C ASN A 231 11.03 29.59 21.30
N CYS A 232 10.00 28.78 21.56
CA CYS A 232 9.88 28.01 22.80
C CYS A 232 10.73 26.73 22.69
N LEU A 233 11.94 26.89 22.17
CA LEU A 233 12.97 25.89 22.22
C LEU A 233 13.35 25.72 23.71
N PRO A 234 13.39 24.49 24.24
CA PRO A 234 13.98 24.21 25.54
C PRO A 234 15.33 24.91 25.64
N ALA A 235 15.71 25.38 26.84
CA ALA A 235 16.93 26.18 27.05
C ALA A 235 18.17 25.59 26.37
N TYR A 236 18.28 24.26 26.37
CA TYR A 236 19.33 23.52 25.65
C TYR A 236 19.44 23.88 24.16
N TYR A 237 18.33 23.92 23.42
CA TYR A 237 18.33 24.23 21.99
C TYR A 237 18.54 25.72 21.71
N LYS A 238 18.18 26.61 22.65
CA LYS A 238 18.54 28.04 22.57
C LYS A 238 20.05 28.23 22.70
N GLU A 239 20.67 27.53 23.65
CA GLU A 239 22.13 27.54 23.81
C GLU A 239 22.83 26.89 22.62
N LEU A 240 22.28 25.82 22.05
CA LEU A 240 22.86 25.17 20.87
C LEU A 240 22.77 26.06 19.62
N LYS A 241 21.64 26.75 19.42
CA LYS A 241 21.50 27.76 18.38
C LYS A 241 22.52 28.89 18.57
N LYS A 242 22.66 29.41 19.80
CA LYS A 242 23.66 30.44 20.12
C LYS A 242 25.09 29.95 19.83
N TYR A 243 25.41 28.73 20.24
CA TYR A 243 26.71 28.08 20.00
C TYR A 243 27.01 27.95 18.50
N HIS A 244 26.03 27.52 17.69
CA HIS A 244 26.20 27.45 16.23
C HIS A 244 26.34 28.83 15.57
N LEU A 245 25.61 29.84 16.05
CA LEU A 245 25.82 31.22 15.57
C LEU A 245 27.22 31.74 15.92
N GLN A 246 27.74 31.40 17.11
CA GLN A 246 29.09 31.79 17.52
C GLN A 246 30.18 31.16 16.66
N HIS A 247 29.97 29.94 16.14
CA HIS A 247 30.83 29.37 15.12
C HIS A 247 30.92 30.26 13.87
N HIS A 248 29.78 30.71 13.32
CA HIS A 248 29.79 31.56 12.12
C HIS A 248 30.34 32.98 12.36
N PHE A 249 30.10 33.56 13.54
CA PHE A 249 30.35 34.99 13.78
C PHE A 249 31.52 35.30 14.74
N ALA A 250 32.04 34.32 15.47
CA ALA A 250 33.12 34.52 16.44
C ALA A 250 34.35 33.66 16.13
N ASP A 251 34.18 32.36 15.91
CA ASP A 251 35.27 31.42 15.61
C ASP A 251 34.78 30.28 14.72
N PHE A 252 35.11 30.35 13.42
CA PHE A 252 34.67 29.36 12.43
C PHE A 252 35.58 28.13 12.37
N GLU A 253 36.69 28.11 13.11
CA GLU A 253 37.63 26.98 13.14
C GLU A 253 37.26 25.94 14.21
N ASN A 254 36.33 26.27 15.12
CA ASN A 254 35.83 25.40 16.18
C ASN A 254 34.29 25.43 16.27
N GLY A 255 33.67 24.51 17.01
CA GLY A 255 32.23 24.52 17.27
C GLY A 255 31.35 23.92 16.17
N PHE A 256 31.72 22.75 15.65
CA PHE A 256 31.04 22.10 14.53
C PHE A 256 29.69 21.45 14.91
N GLY A 257 29.42 21.29 16.21
CA GLY A 257 28.21 20.64 16.73
C GLY A 257 26.91 21.41 16.47
N VAL A 258 26.12 20.97 15.48
CA VAL A 258 24.79 21.56 15.14
C VAL A 258 23.64 20.91 15.92
N THR A 259 23.74 19.62 16.23
CA THR A 259 22.71 18.85 16.97
C THR A 259 23.09 18.58 18.42
N SER A 260 24.40 18.59 18.73
CA SER A 260 24.94 18.54 20.09
C SER A 260 26.40 18.98 20.10
N ARG A 261 26.92 19.38 21.27
CA ARG A 261 28.35 19.70 21.50
C ARG A 261 29.20 18.47 21.82
N PHE A 262 28.61 17.27 21.78
CA PHE A 262 29.26 16.04 22.24
C PHE A 262 30.55 15.76 21.49
N TRP A 263 30.50 15.81 20.15
CA TRP A 263 31.68 15.53 19.33
C TRP A 263 32.73 16.63 19.43
N ASP A 264 32.33 17.89 19.62
CA ASP A 264 33.29 18.97 19.87
C ASP A 264 34.11 18.72 21.14
N ARG A 265 33.52 18.13 22.20
CA ARG A 265 34.26 17.73 23.41
C ARG A 265 35.17 16.54 23.18
N VAL A 266 34.71 15.55 22.42
CA VAL A 266 35.46 14.33 22.13
C VAL A 266 36.71 14.64 21.30
N PHE A 267 36.58 15.54 20.32
CA PHE A 267 37.66 15.88 19.39
C PHE A 267 38.41 17.16 19.76
N GLY A 268 38.06 17.82 20.87
CA GLY A 268 38.75 19.02 21.35
C GLY A 268 38.52 20.25 20.46
N THR A 269 37.36 20.36 19.83
CA THR A 269 36.95 21.46 18.94
C THR A 269 35.82 22.30 19.56
N GLU A 270 35.78 22.41 20.89
CA GLU A 270 34.75 23.21 21.58
C GLU A 270 35.08 24.71 21.47
N LEU A 271 34.08 25.57 21.26
CA LEU A 271 34.32 27.02 21.11
C LEU A 271 34.93 27.62 22.38
N GLU A 272 36.12 28.21 22.24
CA GLU A 272 36.76 29.01 23.28
C GLU A 272 36.52 30.51 23.01
N LEU A 273 35.44 31.05 23.58
CA LEU A 273 35.11 32.46 23.37
C LEU A 273 35.95 33.37 24.27
N PRO A 274 36.64 34.38 23.71
CA PRO A 274 37.30 35.40 24.52
C PRO A 274 36.26 36.26 25.26
N PRO A 275 36.63 36.86 26.40
CA PRO A 275 35.71 37.71 27.17
C PRO A 275 35.19 38.89 26.33
N PRO A 276 33.94 39.34 26.54
CA PRO A 276 33.31 40.35 25.71
C PRO A 276 34.08 41.68 25.76
N LYS A 277 34.43 42.22 24.60
CA LYS A 277 35.04 43.56 24.49
C LYS A 277 33.96 44.63 24.68
N ILE A 278 34.11 45.45 25.73
CA ILE A 278 33.26 46.62 25.95
C ILE A 278 33.71 47.71 24.97
N VAL A 279 32.96 47.89 23.88
CA VAL A 279 33.13 49.03 22.98
C VAL A 279 32.28 50.17 23.54
N LYS A 280 32.92 51.26 24.00
CA LYS A 280 32.19 52.48 24.35
C LYS A 280 31.63 53.08 23.07
N THR A 281 30.31 53.16 22.98
CA THR A 281 29.61 53.89 21.92
C THR A 281 29.99 55.36 21.98
N GLN A 282 30.49 55.89 20.85
CA GLN A 282 30.61 57.33 20.61
C GLN A 282 29.27 57.91 20.17
#